data_AF-B8I7M3-F1
#
_entry.id   AF-B8I7M3-F1
#
_cell.length_a   1.000
_cell.length_b   1.000
_cell.length_c   1.000
_cell.angle_alpha   90.00
_cell.angle_beta   90.00
_cell.angle_gamma   90.00
#
_symmetry.space_group_name_H-M   'P 1'
#
loop_
_entity.id
_entity.type
_entity.pdbx_description
1 polymer ?
#
loop_
_entity_poly.entity_id
_entity_poly.type
_entity_poly.pdbx_seq_one_letter_code
_entity_poly.pdbx_strand_id
1 'polypeptide(L)'
;MVKDFFSLGKASVKKVISCLFFIGFIPVVYSSYSFGMFIYTANTYNKVISEKNNILVTESANNWFIGLVGGIIAFVFYVILWKVICELLLLIFTYLENRINKMK
;
A
#
# COMPACT_ATOMS: atom_id res chain seq x y z
N MET A 1 -22.06 7.45 15.83
CA MET A 1 -21.39 6.52 14.89
C MET A 1 -20.25 5.73 15.53
N VAL A 2 -19.36 6.36 16.33
CA VAL A 2 -18.24 5.66 17.00
C VAL A 2 -18.68 4.75 18.17
N LYS A 3 -19.80 5.06 18.84
CA LYS A 3 -20.30 4.28 20.00
C LYS A 3 -20.68 2.83 19.67
N ASP A 4 -21.14 2.54 18.46
CA ASP A 4 -21.46 1.17 18.04
C ASP A 4 -20.20 0.39 17.63
N PHE A 5 -19.13 1.09 17.24
CA PHE A 5 -17.87 0.50 16.82
C PHE A 5 -17.12 -0.16 17.99
N PHE A 6 -17.28 0.40 19.19
CA PHE A 6 -16.72 -0.17 20.43
C PHE A 6 -17.62 -1.23 21.08
N SER A 7 -18.80 -1.53 20.50
CA SER A 7 -19.62 -2.65 20.95
C SER A 7 -19.08 -3.98 20.39
N LEU A 8 -18.05 -4.51 21.04
CA LEU A 8 -17.50 -5.83 20.72
C LEU A 8 -18.61 -6.90 20.78
N GLY A 9 -18.72 -7.69 19.70
CA GLY A 9 -19.63 -8.84 19.63
C GLY A 9 -21.00 -8.61 18.99
N LYS A 10 -21.38 -7.37 18.64
CA LYS A 10 -22.65 -7.10 17.91
C LYS A 10 -22.47 -6.84 16.41
N ALA A 11 -21.26 -6.53 15.98
CA ALA A 11 -20.97 -6.22 14.58
C ALA A 11 -20.75 -7.50 13.76
N SER A 12 -21.43 -7.62 12.62
CA SER A 12 -21.19 -8.69 11.64
C SER A 12 -19.73 -8.67 11.17
N VAL A 13 -19.11 -9.85 11.07
CA VAL A 13 -17.75 -10.06 10.55
C VAL A 13 -17.50 -9.29 9.25
N LYS A 14 -18.49 -9.29 8.35
CA LYS A 14 -18.42 -8.57 7.06
C LYS A 14 -18.25 -7.06 7.23
N LYS A 15 -18.94 -6.44 8.21
CA LYS A 15 -18.83 -4.99 8.49
C LYS A 15 -17.45 -4.64 9.07
N VAL A 16 -16.95 -5.47 9.98
CA VAL A 16 -15.63 -5.26 10.61
C VAL A 16 -14.53 -5.29 9.55
N ILE A 17 -14.54 -6.31 8.69
CA ILE A 17 -13.53 -6.45 7.64
C ILE A 17 -13.65 -5.38 6.56
N SER A 18 -14.87 -4.95 6.23
CA SER A 18 -15.05 -3.81 5.33
C SER A 18 -14.42 -2.54 5.91
N CYS A 19 -14.58 -2.28 7.20
CA CYS A 19 -13.92 -1.14 7.83
C CYS A 19 -12.39 -1.29 7.88
N LEU A 20 -11.91 -2.50 8.20
CA LEU A 20 -10.48 -2.82 8.16
C LEU A 20 -9.88 -2.57 6.77
N PHE A 21 -10.62 -2.92 5.71
CA PHE A 21 -10.20 -2.69 4.33
C PHE A 21 -9.95 -1.19 4.06
N PHE A 22 -10.88 -0.32 4.49
CA PHE A 22 -10.73 1.13 4.35
C PHE A 22 -9.60 1.72 5.21
N ILE A 23 -9.45 1.27 6.46
CA ILE A 23 -8.36 1.75 7.33
C ILE A 23 -7.00 1.30 6.78
N GLY A 24 -6.93 0.09 6.24
CA GLY A 24 -5.74 -0.48 5.63
C GLY A 24 -5.28 0.20 4.34
N PHE A 25 -6.08 1.08 3.74
CA PHE A 25 -5.60 1.92 2.65
C PHE A 25 -4.48 2.88 3.08
N ILE A 26 -4.50 3.33 4.34
CA ILE A 26 -3.47 4.25 4.87
C ILE A 26 -2.07 3.63 4.78
N PRO A 27 -1.80 2.44 5.37
CA PRO A 27 -0.49 1.82 5.25
C PRO A 27 -0.15 1.45 3.79
N VAL A 28 -1.13 1.05 2.97
CA VAL A 28 -0.91 0.76 1.55
C VAL A 28 -0.39 1.99 0.80
N VAL A 29 -1.04 3.14 0.96
CA VAL A 29 -0.61 4.40 0.33
C VAL A 29 0.79 4.78 0.82
N TYR A 30 1.05 4.70 2.12
CA TYR A 30 2.35 5.03 2.70
C TYR A 30 3.48 4.13 2.16
N SER A 31 3.27 2.82 2.11
CA SER A 31 4.25 1.86 1.57
C SER A 31 4.50 2.10 0.08
N SER A 32 3.46 2.40 -0.69
CA SER A 32 3.57 2.69 -2.13
C SER A 32 4.38 3.95 -2.39
N TYR A 33 4.12 5.00 -1.62
CA TYR A 33 4.89 6.25 -1.68
C TYR A 33 6.36 6.02 -1.33
N SER A 34 6.62 5.28 -0.26
CA SER A 34 7.98 4.95 0.19
C SER A 34 8.75 4.16 -0.88
N PHE A 35 8.08 3.22 -1.54
CA PHE A 35 8.65 2.46 -2.66
C PHE A 35 8.94 3.36 -3.87
N GLY A 36 8.02 4.24 -4.25
CA GLY A 36 8.23 5.21 -5.33
C GLY A 36 9.41 6.14 -5.05
N MET A 37 9.55 6.61 -3.81
CA MET A 37 10.70 7.40 -3.35
C MET A 37 12.01 6.61 -3.41
N PHE A 38 12.00 5.35 -3.01
CA PHE A 38 13.17 4.48 -3.13
C PHE A 38 13.64 4.36 -4.60
N ILE A 39 12.71 4.10 -5.51
CA ILE A 39 12.97 4.02 -6.95
C ILE A 39 13.47 5.36 -7.50
N TYR A 40 12.87 6.48 -7.08
CA TYR A 40 13.31 7.84 -7.43
C TYR A 40 14.77 8.09 -7.04
N THR A 41 15.15 7.71 -5.81
CA THR A 41 16.52 7.89 -5.32
C THR A 41 17.52 6.91 -5.92
N ALA A 42 17.08 5.70 -6.28
CA ALA A 42 17.95 4.67 -6.86
C ALA A 42 18.25 4.91 -8.35
N ASN A 43 17.38 5.66 -9.06
CA ASN A 43 17.51 5.91 -10.49
C ASN A 43 17.93 7.37 -10.74
N THR A 44 19.19 7.66 -10.41
CA THR A 44 19.85 8.91 -10.76
C THR A 44 20.57 8.77 -12.11
N TYR A 45 20.61 9.85 -12.88
CA TYR A 45 21.38 9.93 -14.11
C TYR A 45 22.23 11.20 -14.12
N ASN A 46 23.38 11.13 -14.77
CA ASN A 46 24.25 12.28 -14.95
C ASN A 46 23.70 13.14 -16.09
N LYS A 47 23.19 14.32 -15.75
CA LYS A 47 22.73 15.32 -16.70
C LYS A 47 23.89 16.24 -17.05
N VAL A 48 24.26 16.34 -18.32
CA VAL A 48 25.27 17.29 -18.77
C VAL A 48 24.67 18.70 -18.73
N ILE A 49 25.31 19.61 -18.00
CA ILE A 49 24.85 21.00 -17.83
C ILE A 49 25.72 22.01 -18.58
N SER A 50 26.97 21.66 -18.88
CA SER A 50 27.86 22.47 -19.71
C SER A 50 28.97 21.60 -20.31
N GLU A 51 29.36 21.94 -21.53
CA GLU A 51 30.49 21.31 -22.23
C GLU A 51 31.40 22.43 -22.75
N LYS A 52 32.64 22.48 -22.27
CA LYS A 52 33.65 23.45 -22.73
C LYS A 52 35.00 22.74 -22.88
N ASN A 53 35.60 22.81 -24.08
CA ASN A 53 36.89 22.18 -24.38
C ASN A 53 36.97 20.70 -23.97
N ASN A 54 35.97 19.89 -24.31
CA ASN A 54 35.86 18.46 -23.95
C ASN A 54 35.79 18.17 -22.44
N ILE A 55 35.60 19.19 -21.60
CA ILE A 55 35.30 19.01 -20.17
C ILE A 55 33.78 19.02 -20.02
N LEU A 56 33.24 17.86 -19.66
CA LEU A 56 31.82 17.68 -19.34
C LEU A 56 31.61 18.07 -17.87
N VAL A 57 30.78 19.09 -17.64
CA VAL A 57 30.24 19.38 -16.31
C VAL A 57 28.90 18.69 -16.21
N THR A 58 28.80 17.71 -15.31
CA THR A 58 27.58 16.94 -15.07
C THR A 58 27.01 17.23 -13.69
N GLU A 59 25.69 17.15 -13.59
CA GLU A 59 24.94 17.21 -12.34
C GLU A 59 24.14 15.93 -12.17
N SER A 60 24.02 15.44 -10.94
CA SER A 60 23.14 14.30 -10.63
C SER A 60 21.68 14.76 -10.71
N ALA A 61 20.95 14.27 -11.70
CA ALA A 61 19.52 14.49 -11.84
C ALA A 61 18.76 13.20 -11.53
N ASN A 62 17.70 13.31 -10.74
CA ASN A 62 16.86 12.16 -10.46
C ASN A 62 15.74 12.05 -11.49
N ASN A 63 15.40 10.83 -11.89
CA ASN A 63 14.26 10.60 -12.76
C ASN A 63 12.96 10.49 -11.95
N TRP A 64 12.34 11.65 -11.70
CA TRP A 64 11.06 11.74 -10.97
C TRP A 64 9.93 10.91 -11.62
N PHE A 65 9.95 10.79 -12.95
CA PHE A 65 8.94 10.03 -13.69
C PHE A 65 9.04 8.53 -13.40
N ILE A 66 10.25 7.97 -13.37
CA ILE A 66 10.47 6.56 -13.01
C ILE A 66 10.01 6.29 -11.56
N GLY A 67 10.31 7.20 -10.64
CA GLY A 67 9.82 7.11 -9.25
C GLY A 67 8.30 7.10 -9.15
N LEU A 68 7.63 7.99 -9.88
CA LEU A 68 6.17 8.08 -9.91
C LEU A 68 5.52 6.83 -10.50
N VAL A 69 6.02 6.34 -11.64
CA VAL A 69 5.53 5.11 -12.27
C VAL A 69 5.75 3.91 -11.36
N GLY A 70 6.93 3.81 -10.74
CA GLY A 70 7.24 2.76 -9.76
C GLY A 70 6.30 2.77 -8.55
N GLY A 71 6.01 3.96 -8.01
CA GLY A 71 5.05 4.14 -6.92
C GLY A 71 3.62 3.72 -7.28
N ILE A 72 3.15 4.05 -8.48
CA ILE A 72 1.81 3.65 -8.96
C ILE A 72 1.72 2.12 -9.13
N ILE A 73 2.73 1.49 -9.70
CA ILE A 73 2.78 0.03 -9.85
C ILE A 73 2.77 -0.64 -8.48
N ALA A 74 3.57 -0.15 -7.54
CA ALA A 74 3.59 -0.65 -6.17
C ALA A 74 2.24 -0.47 -5.47
N PHE A 75 1.56 0.65 -5.68
CA PHE A 75 0.22 0.88 -5.15
C PHE A 75 -0.80 -0.15 -5.62
N VAL A 76 -0.85 -0.41 -6.92
CA VAL A 76 -1.75 -1.44 -7.48
C VAL A 76 -1.44 -2.81 -6.87
N PHE A 77 -0.15 -3.16 -6.78
CA PHE A 77 0.29 -4.42 -6.18
C PHE A 77 -0.12 -4.53 -4.70
N TYR A 78 0.12 -3.50 -3.90
CA TYR A 78 -0.22 -3.50 -2.47
C TYR A 78 -1.73 -3.48 -2.23
N VAL A 79 -2.52 -2.81 -3.07
CA VAL A 79 -4.00 -2.87 -2.99
C VAL A 79 -4.49 -4.29 -3.25
N ILE A 80 -3.95 -4.99 -4.26
CA ILE A 80 -4.29 -6.39 -4.55
C ILE A 80 -3.91 -7.27 -3.36
N LEU A 81 -2.69 -7.13 -2.85
CA LEU A 81 -2.20 -7.92 -1.72
C LEU A 81 -3.04 -7.67 -0.45
N TRP A 82 -3.39 -6.43 -0.17
CA TRP A 82 -4.25 -6.06 0.95
C TRP A 82 -5.67 -6.63 0.82
N LYS A 83 -6.24 -6.60 -0.39
CA LYS A 83 -7.52 -7.22 -0.68
C LYS A 83 -7.50 -8.72 -0.39
N VAL A 84 -6.47 -9.43 -0.84
CA VAL A 84 -6.31 -10.89 -0.60
C VAL A 84 -6.24 -11.18 0.90
N ILE A 85 -5.50 -10.38 1.67
CA ILE A 85 -5.43 -10.52 3.14
C ILE A 85 -6.82 -10.33 3.77
N CYS A 86 -7.57 -9.32 3.35
CA CYS A 86 -8.93 -9.07 3.86
C CYS A 86 -9.89 -10.21 3.55
N GLU A 87 -9.83 -10.78 2.34
CA GLU A 87 -10.65 -11.95 1.96
C GLU A 87 -10.28 -13.20 2.77
N LEU A 88 -8.99 -13.44 3.01
CA LEU A 88 -8.53 -14.54 3.86
C LEU A 88 -9.03 -14.38 5.31
N LEU A 89 -8.92 -13.17 5.87
CA LEU A 89 -9.46 -12.88 7.21
C LEU A 89 -10.96 -13.15 7.25
N LEU A 90 -11.71 -12.77 6.21
CA LEU A 90 -13.15 -13.00 6.14
C LEU A 90 -13.49 -14.48 6.16
N LEU A 91 -12.75 -15.29 5.41
CA LEU A 91 -12.92 -16.73 5.39
C LEU A 91 -12.63 -17.34 6.76
N ILE A 92 -11.52 -16.94 7.39
CA ILE A 92 -11.12 -17.43 8.73
C ILE A 92 -12.18 -17.10 9.77
N PHE A 93 -12.61 -15.84 9.86
CA PHE A 93 -13.59 -15.43 10.86
C PHE A 93 -14.95 -16.08 10.63
N THR A 94 -15.40 -16.19 9.39
CA THR A 94 -16.67 -16.87 9.05
C THR A 94 -16.60 -18.35 9.39
N TYR A 95 -15.46 -19.00 9.13
CA TYR A 95 -15.25 -20.40 9.50
C TYR A 95 -15.30 -20.59 11.03
N LEU A 96 -14.63 -19.73 11.79
CA LEU A 96 -14.64 -19.78 13.25
C LEU A 96 -16.05 -19.56 13.83
N GLU A 97 -16.78 -18.57 13.31
CA GLU A 97 -18.15 -18.28 13.72
C GLU A 97 -19.08 -19.48 13.50
N ASN A 98 -18.99 -20.13 12.34
CA ASN A 98 -19.76 -21.34 12.03
C ASN A 98 -19.41 -22.51 12.95
N ARG A 99 -18.12 -22.69 13.31
CA ARG A 99 -17.70 -23.75 14.23
C ARG A 99 -18.22 -23.51 15.65
N ILE A 100 -18.18 -22.28 16.13
CA ILE A 100 -18.69 -21.90 17.45
C ILE A 100 -20.20 -22.12 17.52
N ASN A 101 -20.95 -21.70 16.50
CA ASN A 101 -22.40 -21.86 16.45
C ASN A 101 -22.84 -23.34 16.38
N LYS A 102 -22.01 -24.22 15.82
CA LYS A 102 -22.27 -25.67 15.77
C LYS A 102 -21.98 -26.40 17.10
N MET A 103 -21.23 -25.79 18.02
CA MET A 103 -20.91 -26.35 19.33
C MET A 103 -21.85 -25.88 20.45
N LYS A 104 -22.67 -24.85 20.19
CA LYS A 104 -23.80 -24.46 21.03
C LYS A 104 -25.05 -25.27 20.69
#